data_AF-A0A0M8QGH8-F1
#
_entry.id   AF-A0A0M8QGH8-F1
#
_cell.length_a   1.000
_cell.length_b   1.000
_cell.length_c   1.000
_cell.angle_alpha   90.00
_cell.angle_beta   90.00
_cell.angle_gamma   90.00
#
_symmetry.space_group_name_H-M   'P 1'
#
loop_
_entity.id
_entity.type
_entity.pdbx_description
1 polymer ?
#
loop_
_entity_poly.entity_id
_entity_poly.type
_entity_poly.pdbx_seq_one_letter_code
_entity_poly.pdbx_strand_id
1 'polypeptide(L)'
;MSWTFPSARAGQCTRPALPRLGFSPELGPDDAAPGGKAFRAPFTVDHQSGSTGGGKIKKPSVEVSHDDGTTWCSARVTPAGKGWTALVRHPEGPGFVSLRTTAGDSAGHSITQSVIHAYRLK
;
A
#
# COMPACT_ATOMS: atom_id res chain seq x y z
N MET A 1 11.33 24.26 -30.77
CA MET A 1 10.83 24.66 -29.43
C MET A 1 11.79 24.10 -28.39
N SER A 2 12.31 24.97 -27.52
CA SER A 2 13.23 24.62 -26.43
C SER A 2 12.56 25.02 -25.12
N TRP A 3 12.44 24.07 -24.19
CA TRP A 3 11.92 24.32 -22.85
C TRP A 3 13.05 24.23 -21.83
N THR A 4 13.24 25.28 -21.05
CA THR A 4 14.29 25.38 -20.02
C THR A 4 13.64 25.33 -18.65
N PHE A 5 14.16 24.47 -17.76
CA PHE A 5 13.79 24.44 -16.35
C PHE A 5 14.89 25.13 -15.50
N PRO A 6 14.57 26.15 -14.69
CA PRO A 6 15.50 26.69 -13.71
C PRO A 6 15.58 25.77 -12.48
N SER A 7 16.76 25.25 -12.16
CA SER A 7 17.02 24.52 -10.93
C SER A 7 17.36 25.50 -9.79
N ALA A 8 16.48 25.64 -8.81
CA ALA A 8 16.76 26.37 -7.59
C ALA A 8 17.49 25.45 -6.58
N ARG A 9 18.62 25.91 -6.05
CA ARG A 9 19.45 25.22 -5.05
C ARG A 9 18.66 24.96 -3.75
N ALA A 10 18.67 23.72 -3.27
CA ALA A 10 18.11 23.34 -1.98
C ALA A 10 19.03 23.75 -0.82
N GLY A 11 18.62 24.78 -0.06
CA GLY A 11 19.14 25.03 1.27
C GLY A 11 18.55 23.99 2.24
N GLN A 12 19.43 23.27 2.96
CA GLN A 12 19.13 22.24 3.96
C GLN A 12 18.15 21.15 3.48
N CYS A 13 18.68 19.99 3.07
CA CYS A 13 17.90 18.81 2.71
C CYS A 13 17.17 18.21 3.92
N THR A 14 16.10 18.86 4.39
CA THR A 14 15.13 18.26 5.29
C THR A 14 14.32 17.25 4.50
N ARG A 15 14.47 15.97 4.86
CA ARG A 15 13.74 14.88 4.21
C ARG A 15 12.32 14.83 4.78
N PRO A 16 11.28 15.07 3.98
CA PRO A 16 9.91 15.06 4.47
C PRO A 16 9.51 13.68 4.98
N ALA A 17 8.67 13.64 6.02
CA ALA A 17 8.13 12.42 6.61
C ALA A 17 6.97 11.88 5.77
N LEU A 18 7.32 11.33 4.59
CA LEU A 18 6.35 10.64 3.74
C LEU A 18 6.15 9.20 4.28
N PRO A 19 4.90 8.76 4.48
CA PRO A 19 4.62 7.38 4.82
C PRO A 19 5.10 6.44 3.71
N ARG A 20 5.68 5.30 4.08
CA ARG A 20 6.11 4.22 3.18
C ARG A 20 5.31 2.97 3.47
N LEU A 21 4.93 2.24 2.42
CA LEU A 21 4.13 1.03 2.50
C LEU A 21 4.97 -0.20 2.15
N GLY A 22 4.91 -1.23 2.99
CA GLY A 22 5.52 -2.54 2.73
C GLY A 22 4.49 -3.64 2.85
N PHE A 23 4.18 -4.33 1.74
CA PHE A 23 3.32 -5.52 1.75
C PHE A 23 4.16 -6.77 1.95
N SER A 24 3.69 -7.69 2.81
CA SER A 24 4.33 -8.99 3.02
C SER A 24 3.28 -10.10 3.19
N PRO A 25 2.46 -10.37 2.15
CA PRO A 25 1.55 -11.50 2.14
C PRO A 25 2.32 -12.83 2.17
N GLU A 26 1.83 -13.79 2.96
CA GLU A 26 2.35 -15.17 2.92
C GLU A 26 1.82 -15.86 1.66
N LEU A 27 2.57 -15.74 0.57
CA LEU A 27 2.26 -16.41 -0.69
C LEU A 27 2.77 -17.86 -0.67
N GLY A 28 2.10 -18.76 -1.39
CA GLY A 28 2.61 -20.10 -1.62
C GLY A 28 3.91 -20.09 -2.45
N PRO A 29 4.56 -21.26 -2.67
CA PRO A 29 5.84 -21.41 -3.39
C PRO A 29 5.83 -20.96 -4.86
N ASP A 30 4.70 -20.44 -5.31
CA ASP A 30 4.32 -20.06 -6.65
C ASP A 30 4.06 -18.54 -6.75
N ASP A 31 4.28 -17.77 -5.69
CA ASP A 31 3.76 -16.40 -5.54
C ASP A 31 2.23 -16.32 -5.76
N ALA A 32 1.55 -17.42 -5.41
CA ALA A 32 0.10 -17.59 -5.58
C ALA A 32 -0.60 -17.74 -4.24
N ALA A 33 -1.78 -17.14 -4.13
CA ALA A 33 -2.68 -17.36 -3.01
C ALA A 33 -3.88 -18.22 -3.44
N PRO A 34 -4.44 -19.06 -2.54
CA PRO A 34 -5.59 -19.91 -2.87
C PRO A 34 -6.84 -19.05 -3.11
N GLY A 35 -7.57 -19.36 -4.18
CA GLY A 35 -8.88 -18.80 -4.49
C GLY A 35 -9.99 -19.28 -3.53
N GLY A 36 -11.13 -18.60 -3.58
CA GLY A 36 -12.35 -18.98 -2.85
C GLY A 36 -12.27 -18.86 -1.32
N LYS A 37 -11.21 -18.26 -0.76
CA LYS A 37 -11.02 -18.10 0.69
C LYS A 37 -10.65 -16.67 1.05
N ALA A 38 -10.90 -16.32 2.31
CA ALA A 38 -10.38 -15.08 2.86
C ALA A 38 -8.88 -15.22 3.14
N PHE A 39 -8.11 -14.27 2.65
CA PHE A 39 -6.66 -14.25 2.73
C PHE A 39 -6.18 -13.05 3.52
N ARG A 40 -5.14 -13.26 4.34
CA ARG A 40 -4.54 -12.21 5.16
C ARG A 40 -3.34 -11.66 4.41
N ALA A 41 -3.35 -10.36 4.15
CA ALA A 41 -2.23 -9.62 3.60
C ALA A 41 -1.68 -8.67 4.67
N PRO A 42 -0.64 -9.07 5.43
CA PRO A 42 0.08 -8.18 6.32
C PRO A 42 0.77 -7.05 5.55
N PHE A 43 0.77 -5.86 6.13
CA PHE A 43 1.50 -4.71 5.61
C PHE A 43 1.91 -3.76 6.73
N THR A 44 2.96 -2.97 6.49
CA THR A 44 3.42 -1.92 7.39
C THR A 44 3.31 -0.56 6.73
N VAL A 45 3.08 0.46 7.57
CA VAL A 45 3.13 1.86 7.15
C VAL A 45 4.01 2.60 8.14
N ASP A 46 5.14 3.11 7.67
CA ASP A 46 6.13 3.77 8.50
C ASP A 46 6.69 5.02 7.84
N HIS A 47 7.13 5.97 8.65
CA HIS A 47 7.87 7.13 8.15
C HIS A 47 9.28 6.74 7.73
N GLN A 48 9.85 7.51 6.80
CA GLN A 48 11.23 7.31 6.41
C GLN A 48 12.20 7.59 7.55
N SER A 49 13.10 6.65 7.86
CA SER A 49 14.14 6.86 8.87
C SER A 49 14.93 8.14 8.58
N GLY A 50 15.06 9.00 9.59
CA GLY A 50 15.69 10.33 9.48
C GLY A 50 14.76 11.44 8.98
N SER A 51 13.47 11.19 8.76
CA SER A 51 12.50 12.24 8.46
C SER A 51 12.03 12.97 9.71
N THR A 52 11.87 14.29 9.62
CA THR A 52 11.32 15.14 10.68
C THR A 52 9.93 15.65 10.29
N GLY A 53 9.06 15.88 11.29
CA GLY A 53 7.71 16.42 11.07
C GLY A 53 6.61 15.38 10.85
N GLY A 54 6.92 14.08 10.92
CA GLY A 54 5.92 13.02 10.80
C GLY A 54 5.00 12.93 12.01
N GLY A 55 3.70 12.76 11.77
CA GLY A 55 2.68 12.54 12.80
C GLY A 55 2.45 11.05 13.11
N LYS A 56 1.51 10.77 14.02
CA LYS A 56 1.03 9.41 14.26
C LYS A 56 0.32 8.88 13.00
N ILE A 57 0.72 7.71 12.52
CA ILE A 57 0.05 7.02 11.41
C ILE A 57 -1.40 6.73 11.82
N LYS A 58 -2.35 7.22 11.02
CA LYS A 58 -3.78 6.92 11.16
C LYS A 58 -4.07 5.53 10.61
N LYS A 59 -5.25 4.99 10.92
CA LYS A 59 -5.69 3.72 10.35
C LYS A 59 -5.67 3.82 8.80
N PRO A 60 -4.88 3.01 8.10
CA PRO A 60 -4.87 2.98 6.65
C PRO A 60 -6.13 2.32 6.10
N SER A 61 -6.50 2.68 4.89
CA SER A 61 -7.52 2.00 4.10
C SER A 61 -6.86 1.16 3.01
N VAL A 62 -7.40 -0.03 2.77
CA VAL A 62 -6.97 -0.92 1.68
C VAL A 62 -8.20 -1.26 0.85
N GLU A 63 -8.04 -1.20 -0.45
CA GLU A 63 -9.01 -1.57 -1.45
C GLU A 63 -8.42 -2.62 -2.37
N VAL A 64 -9.30 -3.48 -2.89
CA VAL A 64 -8.96 -4.68 -3.65
C VAL A 64 -9.69 -4.61 -4.98
N SER A 65 -8.98 -4.95 -6.05
CA SER A 65 -9.55 -5.13 -7.37
C SER A 65 -9.22 -6.53 -7.90
N HIS A 66 -10.16 -7.11 -8.62
CA HIS A 66 -10.03 -8.39 -9.34
C HIS A 66 -10.14 -8.22 -10.86
N ASP A 67 -10.24 -6.97 -11.33
CA ASP A 67 -10.47 -6.56 -12.72
C ASP A 67 -9.43 -5.51 -13.15
N ASP A 68 -8.16 -5.80 -12.82
CA ASP A 68 -6.98 -5.01 -13.22
C ASP A 68 -6.98 -3.54 -12.77
N GLY A 69 -7.67 -3.26 -11.66
CA GLY A 69 -7.79 -1.92 -11.09
C GLY A 69 -8.93 -1.09 -11.66
N THR A 70 -9.87 -1.70 -12.39
CA THR A 70 -11.05 -1.02 -12.94
C THR A 70 -12.06 -0.69 -11.84
N THR A 71 -12.36 -1.66 -10.98
CA THR A 71 -13.23 -1.48 -9.81
C THR A 71 -12.50 -1.81 -8.53
N TRP A 72 -12.80 -1.06 -7.47
CA TRP A 72 -12.11 -1.17 -6.18
C TRP A 72 -13.11 -1.40 -5.06
N CYS A 73 -12.88 -2.43 -4.26
CA CYS A 73 -13.71 -2.82 -3.12
C CYS A 73 -12.93 -2.69 -1.82
N SER A 74 -13.50 -2.05 -0.80
CA SER A 74 -12.84 -1.88 0.50
C SER A 74 -12.58 -3.23 1.20
N ALA A 75 -11.33 -3.46 1.60
CA ALA A 75 -10.94 -4.57 2.45
C ALA A 75 -11.00 -4.18 3.94
N ARG A 76 -11.29 -5.17 4.80
CA ARG A 76 -11.24 -4.95 6.25
C ARG A 76 -9.78 -4.90 6.68
N VAL A 77 -9.38 -3.77 7.28
CA VAL A 77 -8.04 -3.56 7.85
C VAL A 77 -8.11 -3.61 9.38
N THR A 78 -7.23 -4.41 9.98
CA THR A 78 -7.08 -4.54 11.44
C THR A 78 -5.63 -4.34 11.88
N PRO A 79 -5.36 -3.73 13.06
CA PRO A 79 -4.01 -3.64 13.61
C PRO A 79 -3.43 -5.04 13.86
N ALA A 80 -2.14 -5.22 13.59
CA ALA A 80 -1.41 -6.47 13.84
C ALA A 80 0.05 -6.19 14.22
N GLY A 81 0.38 -6.30 15.52
CA GLY A 81 1.72 -6.01 16.02
C GLY A 81 2.16 -4.57 15.71
N LYS A 82 3.26 -4.43 14.97
CA LYS A 82 3.79 -3.13 14.50
C LYS A 82 3.19 -2.65 13.17
N GLY A 83 2.27 -3.41 12.59
CA GLY A 83 1.66 -3.10 11.30
C GLY A 83 0.16 -3.35 11.28
N TRP A 84 -0.32 -3.73 10.10
CA TRP A 84 -1.72 -3.91 9.79
C TRP A 84 -1.91 -5.19 8.99
N THR A 85 -3.11 -5.75 9.06
CA THR A 85 -3.53 -6.87 8.21
C THR A 85 -4.76 -6.46 7.43
N ALA A 86 -4.69 -6.56 6.10
CA ALA A 86 -5.84 -6.48 5.23
C ALA A 86 -6.44 -7.88 5.03
N LEU A 87 -7.76 -8.01 5.21
CA LEU A 87 -8.50 -9.21 4.90
C LEU A 87 -9.07 -9.09 3.48
N VAL A 88 -8.48 -9.84 2.56
CA VAL A 88 -8.88 -9.88 1.15
C VAL A 88 -9.76 -11.10 0.94
N ARG A 89 -10.91 -10.93 0.28
CA ARG A 89 -11.75 -12.06 -0.12
C ARG A 89 -11.38 -12.45 -1.55
N HIS A 90 -10.89 -13.66 -1.74
CA HIS A 90 -10.57 -14.13 -3.09
C HIS A 90 -11.82 -14.66 -3.78
N PRO A 91 -12.07 -14.27 -5.04
CA PRO A 91 -13.03 -14.96 -5.89
C PRO A 91 -12.60 -16.42 -6.08
N GLU A 92 -13.54 -17.25 -6.52
CA GLU A 92 -13.24 -18.63 -6.92
C GLU A 92 -12.49 -18.64 -8.26
N GLY A 93 -11.50 -19.54 -8.39
CA GLY A 93 -10.74 -19.74 -9.62
C GLY A 93 -9.50 -18.86 -9.77
N PRO A 94 -8.80 -19.01 -10.91
CA PRO A 94 -7.57 -18.30 -11.18
C PRO A 94 -7.82 -16.83 -11.53
N GLY A 95 -6.84 -15.98 -11.25
CA GLY A 95 -6.92 -14.56 -11.56
C GLY A 95 -5.80 -13.76 -10.90
N PHE A 96 -6.00 -12.45 -10.78
CA PHE A 96 -5.07 -11.56 -10.10
C PHE A 96 -5.77 -10.73 -9.05
N VAL A 97 -5.01 -10.36 -8.03
CA VAL A 97 -5.44 -9.37 -7.04
C VAL A 97 -4.60 -8.13 -7.22
N SER A 98 -5.27 -6.99 -7.36
CA SER A 98 -4.65 -5.67 -7.30
C SER A 98 -5.03 -5.00 -5.99
N LEU A 99 -4.09 -4.25 -5.39
CA LEU A 99 -4.27 -3.61 -4.08
C LEU A 99 -4.03 -2.11 -4.20
N ARG A 100 -4.94 -1.31 -3.64
CA ARG A 100 -4.79 0.14 -3.48
C ARG A 100 -4.84 0.46 -2.00
N THR A 101 -3.80 1.12 -1.50
CA THR A 101 -3.69 1.46 -0.09
C THR A 101 -3.55 2.95 0.04
N THR A 102 -4.34 3.54 0.95
CA THR A 102 -4.19 4.93 1.34
C THR A 102 -3.82 4.98 2.82
N ALA A 103 -2.76 5.71 3.12
CA ALA A 103 -2.28 5.91 4.47
C ALA A 103 -1.93 7.38 4.69
N GLY A 104 -2.17 7.86 5.90
CA GLY A 104 -1.79 9.22 6.27
C GLY A 104 -1.51 9.33 7.75
N ASP A 105 -0.98 10.49 8.15
CA ASP A 105 -0.60 10.76 9.53
C ASP A 105 -1.43 11.91 10.15
N SER A 106 -1.18 12.18 11.43
CA SER A 106 -1.79 13.30 12.16
C SER A 106 -1.19 14.67 11.80
N ALA A 107 -0.07 14.71 11.09
CA ALA A 107 0.58 15.94 10.62
C ALA A 107 0.06 16.39 9.25
N GLY A 108 -0.77 15.59 8.58
CA GLY A 108 -1.39 15.91 7.30
C GLY A 108 -0.69 15.28 6.10
N HIS A 109 0.35 14.46 6.30
CA HIS A 109 0.97 13.72 5.22
C HIS A 109 0.09 12.54 4.81
N SER A 110 -0.02 12.30 3.51
CA SER A 110 -0.82 11.22 2.94
C SER A 110 -0.10 10.60 1.74
N ILE A 111 -0.28 9.30 1.56
CA ILE A 111 0.15 8.54 0.40
C ILE A 111 -0.98 7.62 -0.04
N THR A 112 -1.16 7.52 -1.35
CA THR A 112 -1.96 6.46 -1.97
C THR A 112 -1.06 5.71 -2.92
N GLN A 113 -0.99 4.38 -2.75
CA GLN A 113 -0.23 3.50 -3.63
C GLN A 113 -1.16 2.43 -4.20
N SER A 114 -1.06 2.24 -5.51
CA SER A 114 -1.75 1.18 -6.23
C SER A 114 -0.73 0.20 -6.79
N VAL A 115 -0.94 -1.09 -6.54
CA VAL A 115 -0.16 -2.19 -7.09
C VAL A 115 -1.12 -3.06 -7.90
N ILE A 116 -0.98 -2.99 -9.22
CA ILE A 116 -1.72 -3.84 -10.15
C ILE A 116 -1.05 -5.21 -10.20
N HIS A 117 -1.85 -6.28 -10.18
CA HIS A 117 -1.37 -7.67 -10.13
C HIS A 117 -0.40 -7.93 -8.98
N ALA A 118 -0.76 -7.47 -7.77
CA ALA A 118 0.02 -7.65 -6.56
C ALA A 118 0.36 -9.14 -6.29
N TYR A 119 -0.55 -10.06 -6.63
CA TYR A 119 -0.30 -11.51 -6.64
C TYR A 119 -1.35 -12.26 -7.47
N ARG A 120 -1.06 -13.52 -7.82
CA ARG A 120 -1.98 -14.41 -8.55
C ARG A 120 -2.87 -15.24 -7.62
N LEU A 121 -4.06 -15.57 -8.11
CA LEU A 121 -5.00 -16.52 -7.51
C LEU A 121 -4.95 -17.85 -8.27
N LYS A 122 -5.15 -18.95 -7.54
CA LYS A 122 -5.29 -20.31 -8.09
C LYS A 122 -6.40 -21.09 -7.40
#